data_AF-A0A7V4YRJ0-F1
#
_entry.id   AF-A0A7V4YRJ0-F1
#
_cell.length_a   1.000
_cell.length_b   1.000
_cell.length_c   1.000
_cell.angle_alpha   90.00
_cell.angle_beta   90.00
_cell.angle_gamma   90.00
#
_symmetry.space_group_name_H-M   'P 1'
#
loop_
_entity.id
_entity.type
_entity.pdbx_description
1 polymer ?
#
loop_
_entity_poly.entity_id
_entity_poly.type
_entity_poly.pdbx_seq_one_letter_code
_entity_poly.pdbx_strand_id
1 'polypeptide(L)'
;MFRIALMVINFFSPIFPGSSLDINPETDPPFDPFVISGFTGILSFFLLILSALNLREKKETQLYLFLYAIFFLSYLHTPINYILSFLPSFKRLAILVALPPVIAFLSSVLSSTGAEVLLNNPSNVKKWLSIFIASLLSLGSVIFALIIYGKILPLPWMSFGNIRIFSPILIIFVIVYTFFIKMPPYLKGLSLILISMVELLPLSFSFNRPCSVPDLKWEYLSQEKSDLYRTSSDIGLNLYMIFQIYSTDGYEGLIPDYYIIGTKPEIKGVPVRTFTLEDLSYPVARLLGVKRIVSSNAEQIKIPEELLYKVKEVGVITIFEVRDVLERVFVVGSSKLVSNWKEASELIKNGYNPLEGVLIEENVRCSGGQGSARIVEYRDEEVIVETHVEGGCAFLVLSDTYYPGWKVYVDGKEEKVLRAYGFIRAVPIENGEHNVRFVFKPWWILPGGILSGIGILGCFILIIFDLMKKSL
;
A
#
# COMPACT_ATOMS: atom_id res chain seq x y z
N MET A 1 3.11 -0.93 25.15
CA MET A 1 2.69 -2.28 25.60
C MET A 1 1.36 -2.70 24.96
N PHE A 2 0.28 -1.90 25.08
CA PHE A 2 -1.02 -2.20 24.45
C PHE A 2 -0.97 -2.40 22.92
N ARG A 3 -0.30 -1.50 22.18
CA ARG A 3 -0.08 -1.64 20.73
C ARG A 3 0.57 -2.97 20.34
N ILE A 4 1.60 -3.39 21.08
CA ILE A 4 2.30 -4.67 20.84
C ILE A 4 1.34 -5.84 21.08
N ALA A 5 0.54 -5.80 22.14
CA ALA A 5 -0.45 -6.84 22.42
C ALA A 5 -1.48 -6.96 21.28
N LEU A 6 -2.02 -5.85 20.79
CA LEU A 6 -2.93 -5.84 19.64
C LEU A 6 -2.25 -6.38 18.37
N MET A 7 -1.01 -5.96 18.10
CA MET A 7 -0.25 -6.44 16.94
C MET A 7 0.01 -7.94 16.99
N VAL A 8 0.26 -8.50 18.17
CA VAL A 8 0.37 -9.96 18.36
C VAL A 8 -0.98 -10.63 18.16
N ILE A 9 -2.06 -10.10 18.74
CA ILE A 9 -3.41 -10.68 18.62
C ILE A 9 -3.89 -10.68 17.15
N ASN A 10 -3.56 -9.66 16.37
CA ASN A 10 -3.94 -9.55 14.96
C ASN A 10 -3.40 -10.71 14.09
N PHE A 11 -2.28 -11.34 14.49
CA PHE A 11 -1.79 -12.56 13.84
C PHE A 11 -2.69 -13.78 14.03
N PHE A 12 -3.50 -13.80 15.09
CA PHE A 12 -4.43 -14.89 15.41
C PHE A 12 -5.87 -14.58 15.02
N SER A 13 -6.28 -13.33 15.22
CA SER A 13 -7.62 -12.84 14.95
C SER A 13 -7.51 -11.44 14.35
N PRO A 14 -7.45 -11.33 13.01
CA PRO A 14 -7.22 -10.05 12.34
C PRO A 14 -8.37 -9.06 12.53
N ILE A 15 -9.53 -9.55 12.96
CA ILE A 15 -10.73 -8.75 13.23
C ILE A 15 -10.93 -8.44 14.71
N PHE A 16 -10.01 -8.87 15.61
CA PHE A 16 -10.14 -8.65 17.05
C PHE A 16 -10.37 -7.18 17.44
N PRO A 17 -9.59 -6.21 16.93
CA PRO A 17 -9.86 -4.80 17.18
C PRO A 17 -11.06 -4.26 16.39
N GLY A 18 -11.62 -5.03 15.45
CA GLY A 18 -12.73 -4.66 14.58
C GLY A 18 -12.37 -4.47 13.12
N SER A 19 -13.28 -3.87 12.35
CA SER A 19 -13.01 -3.40 11.00
C SER A 19 -12.95 -1.88 11.00
N SER A 20 -12.31 -1.27 9.99
CA SER A 20 -12.32 0.19 9.80
C SER A 20 -13.73 0.79 9.71
N LEU A 21 -14.74 -0.04 9.41
CA LEU A 21 -16.15 0.32 9.33
C LEU A 21 -16.86 0.24 10.69
N ASP A 22 -16.32 -0.49 11.66
CA ASP A 22 -16.90 -0.65 12.99
C ASP A 22 -16.29 0.34 14.01
N ILE A 23 -15.40 1.23 13.56
CA ILE A 23 -14.68 2.19 14.41
C ILE A 23 -15.60 3.35 14.78
N ASN A 24 -15.77 3.58 16.08
CA ASN A 24 -16.18 4.85 16.63
C ASN A 24 -14.92 5.71 16.90
N PRO A 25 -14.72 6.83 16.17
CA PRO A 25 -13.55 7.70 16.31
C PRO A 25 -13.32 8.23 17.73
N GLU A 26 -14.36 8.30 18.55
CA GLU A 26 -14.31 8.85 19.90
C GLU A 26 -13.96 7.82 20.97
N THR A 27 -14.20 6.52 20.72
CA THR A 27 -14.09 5.48 21.77
C THR A 27 -13.14 4.34 21.44
N ASP A 28 -12.76 4.17 20.18
CA ASP A 28 -11.93 3.04 19.76
C ASP A 28 -10.43 3.38 19.75
N PRO A 29 -9.57 2.40 20.06
CA PRO A 29 -8.12 2.59 20.06
C PRO A 29 -7.58 3.03 18.68
N PRO A 30 -6.37 3.63 18.61
CA PRO A 30 -5.89 4.31 17.42
C PRO A 30 -5.96 3.44 16.16
N PHE A 31 -6.25 4.08 15.02
CA PHE A 31 -6.44 3.51 13.67
C PHE A 31 -5.28 2.64 13.12
N ASP A 32 -4.10 2.73 13.73
CA ASP A 32 -2.81 2.17 13.26
C ASP A 32 -2.73 0.60 13.22
N PRO A 33 -3.25 -0.17 14.20
CA PRO A 33 -3.17 -1.64 14.20
C PRO A 33 -3.99 -2.33 13.09
N PHE A 34 -4.94 -1.64 12.46
CA PHE A 34 -5.75 -2.20 11.38
C PHE A 34 -5.00 -2.22 10.04
N VAL A 35 -4.33 -1.11 9.74
CA VAL A 35 -3.56 -0.90 8.51
C VAL A 35 -2.32 -1.81 8.51
N ILE A 36 -1.81 -2.12 9.70
CA ILE A 36 -0.74 -3.09 9.89
C ILE A 36 -1.24 -4.29 10.68
N SER A 37 -1.91 -5.18 9.97
CA SER A 37 -2.22 -6.53 10.41
C SER A 37 -1.47 -7.53 9.54
N GLY A 38 -0.73 -8.44 10.17
CA GLY A 38 -0.31 -9.69 9.54
C GLY A 38 -1.24 -10.79 10.05
N PHE A 39 -1.75 -11.64 9.16
CA PHE A 39 -2.53 -12.82 9.52
C PHE A 39 -1.90 -14.05 8.87
N THR A 40 -1.51 -15.03 9.70
CA THR A 40 -0.89 -16.27 9.22
C THR A 40 -1.84 -17.48 9.30
N GLY A 41 -2.95 -17.35 10.04
CA GLY A 41 -3.87 -18.46 10.33
C GLY A 41 -3.51 -19.18 11.63
N ILE A 42 -4.54 -19.64 12.35
CA ILE A 42 -4.37 -20.31 13.64
C ILE A 42 -3.75 -21.69 13.41
N LEU A 43 -4.20 -22.40 12.39
CA LEU A 43 -3.61 -23.66 11.98
C LEU A 43 -2.12 -23.51 11.63
N SER A 44 -1.78 -22.53 10.79
CA SER A 44 -0.38 -22.29 10.41
C SER A 44 0.46 -21.95 11.64
N PHE A 45 -0.03 -21.09 12.53
CA PHE A 45 0.70 -20.74 13.74
C PHE A 45 0.92 -21.94 14.67
N PHE A 46 -0.09 -22.81 14.82
CA PHE A 46 0.05 -24.05 15.57
C PHE A 46 1.15 -24.94 14.98
N LEU A 47 1.14 -25.14 13.66
CA LEU A 47 2.15 -25.93 12.96
C LEU A 47 3.54 -25.29 13.07
N LEU A 48 3.64 -23.97 12.95
CA LEU A 48 4.89 -23.22 13.16
C LEU A 48 5.48 -23.53 14.54
N ILE A 49 4.69 -23.52 15.61
CA ILE A 49 5.20 -23.87 16.96
C ILE A 49 5.69 -25.31 17.00
N LEU A 50 4.99 -26.25 16.35
CA LEU A 50 5.44 -27.64 16.28
C LEU A 50 6.77 -27.80 15.55
N SER A 51 7.11 -26.88 14.64
CA SER A 51 8.42 -26.90 13.97
C SER A 51 9.58 -26.80 14.97
N ALA A 52 9.35 -26.17 16.14
CA ALA A 52 10.36 -26.06 17.19
C ALA A 52 10.77 -27.42 17.77
N LEU A 53 9.93 -28.45 17.66
CA LEU A 53 10.27 -29.81 18.08
C LEU A 53 11.38 -30.42 17.23
N ASN A 54 11.53 -29.93 16.00
CA ASN A 54 12.56 -30.38 15.05
C ASN A 54 13.86 -29.56 15.15
N LEU A 55 13.96 -28.63 16.12
CA LEU A 55 15.10 -27.72 16.28
C LEU A 55 16.44 -28.45 16.38
N ARG A 56 16.48 -29.65 16.94
CA ARG A 56 17.74 -30.39 17.14
C ARG A 56 18.16 -31.18 15.91
N GLU A 57 17.25 -31.47 14.99
CA GLU A 57 17.49 -32.40 13.88
C GLU A 57 17.76 -31.68 12.56
N LYS A 58 17.12 -30.54 12.29
CA LYS A 58 17.23 -29.81 11.02
C LYS A 58 17.79 -28.41 11.20
N LYS A 59 19.02 -28.16 10.73
CA LYS A 59 19.69 -26.84 10.79
C LYS A 59 18.91 -25.77 10.03
N GLU A 60 18.21 -26.14 8.97
CA GLU A 60 17.35 -25.28 8.17
C GLU A 60 16.21 -24.72 9.03
N THR A 61 15.62 -25.56 9.88
CA THR A 61 14.52 -25.15 10.78
C THR A 61 15.01 -24.12 11.80
N GLN A 62 16.24 -24.28 12.31
CA GLN A 62 16.87 -23.30 13.20
C GLN A 62 17.04 -21.94 12.51
N LEU A 63 17.52 -21.94 11.27
CA LEU A 63 17.69 -20.73 10.47
C LEU A 63 16.35 -20.02 10.24
N TYR A 64 15.33 -20.73 9.78
CA TYR A 64 14.01 -20.14 9.52
C TYR A 64 13.34 -19.61 10.80
N LEU A 65 13.49 -20.30 11.95
CA LEU A 65 13.00 -19.81 13.24
C LEU A 65 13.75 -18.56 13.69
N PHE A 66 15.07 -18.51 13.50
CA PHE A 66 15.87 -17.33 13.81
C PHE A 66 15.45 -16.12 12.96
N LEU A 67 15.30 -16.31 11.64
CA LEU A 67 14.83 -15.26 10.74
C LEU A 67 13.40 -14.82 11.10
N TYR A 68 12.49 -15.76 11.36
CA TYR A 68 11.13 -15.47 11.80
C TYR A 68 11.13 -14.62 13.07
N ALA A 69 11.94 -14.98 14.08
CA ALA A 69 12.06 -14.22 15.32
C ALA A 69 12.56 -12.79 15.07
N ILE A 70 13.60 -12.60 14.24
CA ILE A 70 14.12 -11.27 13.90
C ILE A 70 13.04 -10.41 13.25
N PHE A 71 12.39 -10.90 12.18
CA PHE A 71 11.41 -10.10 11.44
C PHE A 71 10.13 -9.88 12.23
N PHE A 72 9.68 -10.87 13.02
CA PHE A 72 8.53 -10.72 13.90
C PHE A 72 8.79 -9.71 15.02
N LEU A 73 9.97 -9.77 15.67
CA LEU A 73 10.34 -8.76 16.67
C LEU A 73 10.52 -7.37 16.06
N SER A 74 11.03 -7.28 14.83
CA SER A 74 11.08 -6.03 14.08
C SER A 74 9.69 -5.47 13.82
N TYR A 75 8.75 -6.34 13.42
CA TYR A 75 7.35 -5.97 13.19
C TYR A 75 6.69 -5.41 14.46
N LEU A 76 7.03 -5.94 15.64
CA LEU A 76 6.56 -5.42 16.92
C LEU A 76 7.24 -4.10 17.35
N HIS A 77 8.02 -3.45 16.47
CA HIS A 77 8.78 -2.23 16.74
C HIS A 77 9.72 -2.32 17.94
N THR A 78 10.32 -3.49 18.16
CA THR A 78 11.41 -3.62 19.15
C THR A 78 12.67 -2.93 18.64
N PRO A 79 13.72 -2.75 19.46
CA PRO A 79 15.00 -2.16 19.01
C PRO A 79 15.63 -2.85 17.78
N ILE A 80 15.26 -4.10 17.50
CA ILE A 80 15.67 -4.82 16.27
C ILE A 80 15.23 -4.09 15.00
N ASN A 81 14.06 -3.44 15.02
CA ASN A 81 13.56 -2.66 13.87
C ASN A 81 14.50 -1.49 13.52
N TYR A 82 15.05 -0.83 14.54
CA TYR A 82 16.01 0.25 14.36
C TYR A 82 17.28 -0.28 13.70
N ILE A 83 17.78 -1.44 14.12
CA ILE A 83 18.96 -2.09 13.52
C ILE A 83 18.73 -2.39 12.03
N LEU A 84 17.58 -2.98 11.67
CA LEU A 84 17.26 -3.27 10.27
C LEU A 84 17.19 -2.00 9.41
N SER A 85 16.78 -0.87 9.99
CA SER A 85 16.68 0.40 9.27
C SER A 85 18.04 0.99 8.85
N PHE A 86 19.15 0.62 9.51
CA PHE A 86 20.51 1.04 9.14
C PHE A 86 21.14 0.19 8.05
N LEU A 87 20.64 -1.03 7.83
CA LEU A 87 21.18 -1.93 6.83
C LEU A 87 20.65 -1.51 5.45
N PRO A 88 21.51 -1.12 4.48
CA PRO A 88 21.06 -0.55 3.19
C PRO A 88 20.02 -1.42 2.46
N SER A 89 20.22 -2.74 2.46
CA SER A 89 19.32 -3.70 1.80
C SER A 89 18.02 -3.97 2.57
N PHE A 90 17.99 -3.73 3.89
CA PHE A 90 16.84 -4.00 4.76
C PHE A 90 16.11 -2.74 5.22
N LYS A 91 16.63 -1.55 4.89
CA LYS A 91 15.99 -0.27 5.22
C LYS A 91 14.53 -0.19 4.78
N ARG A 92 14.20 -0.74 3.62
CA ARG A 92 12.82 -0.82 3.12
C ARG A 92 11.97 -1.86 3.82
N LEU A 93 12.58 -2.92 4.35
CA LEU A 93 11.89 -3.93 5.16
C LEU A 93 11.60 -3.41 6.58
N ALA A 94 12.33 -2.41 7.08
CA ALA A 94 12.00 -1.74 8.34
C ALA A 94 10.72 -0.87 8.26
N ILE A 95 10.13 -0.73 7.07
CA ILE A 95 8.79 -0.15 6.89
C ILE A 95 7.77 -1.21 7.33
N LEU A 96 6.87 -0.80 8.22
CA LEU A 96 5.98 -1.71 8.94
C LEU A 96 5.12 -2.60 8.02
N VAL A 97 4.67 -2.09 6.87
CA VAL A 97 3.88 -2.84 5.86
C VAL A 97 4.70 -3.81 5.00
N ALA A 98 6.04 -3.73 5.02
CA ALA A 98 6.90 -4.59 4.21
C ALA A 98 7.25 -5.93 4.91
N LEU A 99 7.08 -6.02 6.23
CA LEU A 99 7.40 -7.21 7.01
C LEU A 99 6.35 -8.33 6.94
N PRO A 100 5.03 -8.07 6.92
CA PRO A 100 4.02 -9.13 6.92
C PRO A 100 4.19 -10.18 5.81
N PRO A 101 4.50 -9.83 4.53
CA PRO A 101 4.74 -10.84 3.50
C PRO A 101 5.95 -11.75 3.80
N VAL A 102 7.03 -11.18 4.35
CA VAL A 102 8.23 -11.95 4.74
C VAL A 102 7.90 -12.88 5.91
N ILE A 103 7.20 -12.37 6.92
CA ILE A 103 6.77 -13.16 8.08
C ILE A 103 5.83 -14.28 7.63
N ALA A 104 4.88 -14.01 6.73
CA ALA A 104 3.95 -15.02 6.20
C ALA A 104 4.69 -16.13 5.43
N PHE A 105 5.68 -15.76 4.59
CA PHE A 105 6.53 -16.74 3.92
C PHE A 105 7.27 -17.64 4.92
N LEU A 106 7.93 -17.04 5.90
CA LEU A 106 8.66 -17.78 6.94
C LEU A 106 7.72 -18.67 7.76
N SER A 107 6.54 -18.16 8.11
CA SER A 107 5.50 -18.94 8.77
C SER A 107 5.07 -20.14 7.94
N SER A 108 4.88 -19.98 6.62
CA SER A 108 4.51 -21.08 5.73
C SER A 108 5.58 -22.18 5.71
N VAL A 109 6.85 -21.80 5.60
CA VAL A 109 7.97 -22.76 5.62
C VAL A 109 8.02 -23.52 6.95
N LEU A 110 7.94 -22.80 8.07
CA LEU A 110 7.96 -23.42 9.40
C LEU A 110 6.72 -24.28 9.65
N SER A 111 5.55 -23.86 9.19
CA SER A 111 4.31 -24.65 9.26
C SER A 111 4.44 -25.96 8.49
N SER A 112 5.09 -25.95 7.33
CA SER A 112 5.38 -27.18 6.58
C SER A 112 6.25 -28.15 7.38
N THR A 113 7.31 -27.65 8.02
CA THR A 113 8.16 -28.48 8.90
C THR A 113 7.38 -29.01 10.10
N GLY A 114 6.52 -28.18 10.70
CA GLY A 114 5.64 -28.61 11.79
C GLY A 114 4.63 -29.68 11.36
N ALA A 115 4.09 -29.56 10.15
CA ALA A 115 3.21 -30.57 9.56
C ALA A 115 3.95 -31.89 9.34
N GLU A 116 5.21 -31.86 8.90
CA GLU A 116 6.05 -33.06 8.76
C GLU A 116 6.27 -33.75 10.12
N VAL A 117 6.58 -33.00 11.17
CA VAL A 117 6.72 -33.53 12.55
C VAL A 117 5.42 -34.22 12.98
N LEU A 118 4.28 -33.61 12.67
CA LEU A 118 2.96 -34.13 13.01
C LEU A 118 2.64 -35.42 12.24
N LEU A 119 3.00 -35.50 10.95
CA LEU A 119 2.82 -36.70 10.14
C LEU A 119 3.72 -37.86 10.59
N ASN A 120 4.95 -37.56 10.99
CA ASN A 120 5.93 -38.58 11.38
C ASN A 120 5.73 -39.09 12.83
N ASN A 121 5.20 -38.26 13.73
CA ASN A 121 5.02 -38.60 15.15
C ASN A 121 3.59 -38.37 15.66
N PRO A 122 2.58 -39.06 15.10
CA PRO A 122 1.17 -38.82 15.40
C PRO A 122 0.79 -39.08 16.87
N SER A 123 1.52 -39.96 17.57
CA SER A 123 1.27 -40.30 18.98
C SER A 123 1.49 -39.11 19.92
N ASN A 124 2.42 -38.21 19.59
CA ASN A 124 2.74 -37.03 20.40
C ASN A 124 1.85 -35.82 20.10
N VAL A 125 1.06 -35.87 19.03
CA VAL A 125 0.19 -34.77 18.59
C VAL A 125 -0.78 -34.38 19.69
N LYS A 126 -1.41 -35.35 20.35
CA LYS A 126 -2.37 -35.09 21.44
C LYS A 126 -1.71 -34.31 22.59
N LYS A 127 -0.48 -34.66 22.96
CA LYS A 127 0.26 -33.98 24.04
C LYS A 127 0.54 -32.53 23.66
N TRP A 128 1.09 -32.29 22.47
CA TRP A 128 1.48 -30.95 22.05
C TRP A 128 0.28 -30.05 21.74
N LEU A 129 -0.78 -30.62 21.18
CA LEU A 129 -2.05 -29.93 20.98
C LEU A 129 -2.67 -29.52 22.32
N SER A 130 -2.68 -30.39 23.33
CA SER A 130 -3.14 -30.03 24.67
C SER A 130 -2.29 -28.92 25.31
N ILE A 131 -0.96 -28.97 25.15
CA ILE A 131 -0.07 -27.90 25.62
C ILE A 131 -0.40 -26.59 24.91
N PHE A 132 -0.56 -26.61 23.59
CA PHE A 132 -0.90 -25.43 22.79
C PHE A 132 -2.22 -24.80 23.21
N ILE A 133 -3.28 -25.60 23.38
CA ILE A 133 -4.58 -25.14 23.89
C ILE A 133 -4.42 -24.53 25.28
N ALA A 134 -3.71 -25.21 26.19
CA ALA A 134 -3.48 -24.70 27.53
C ALA A 134 -2.71 -23.36 27.52
N SER A 135 -1.71 -23.22 26.64
CA SER A 135 -0.96 -21.97 26.44
C SER A 135 -1.85 -20.86 25.89
N LEU A 136 -2.71 -21.15 24.90
CA LEU A 136 -3.67 -20.19 24.36
C LEU A 136 -4.71 -19.75 25.40
N LEU A 137 -5.26 -20.69 26.18
CA LEU A 137 -6.20 -20.39 27.25
C LEU A 137 -5.53 -19.56 28.36
N SER A 138 -4.29 -19.88 28.73
CA SER A 138 -3.53 -19.13 29.73
C SER A 138 -3.22 -17.72 29.23
N LEU A 139 -2.72 -17.57 28.00
CA LEU A 139 -2.45 -16.29 27.37
C LEU A 139 -3.74 -15.47 27.24
N GLY A 140 -4.83 -16.09 26.78
CA GLY A 140 -6.15 -15.49 26.69
C GLY A 140 -6.67 -15.02 28.05
N SER A 141 -6.46 -15.80 29.12
CA SER A 141 -6.85 -15.42 30.49
C SER A 141 -6.02 -14.25 31.02
N VAL A 142 -4.72 -14.21 30.73
CA VAL A 142 -3.85 -13.08 31.10
C VAL A 142 -4.26 -11.81 30.36
N ILE A 143 -4.48 -11.91 29.05
CA ILE A 143 -4.97 -10.80 28.23
C ILE A 143 -6.34 -10.33 28.76
N PHE A 144 -7.25 -11.25 29.05
CA PHE A 144 -8.57 -10.97 29.61
C PHE A 144 -8.48 -10.25 30.96
N ALA A 145 -7.61 -10.69 31.86
CA ALA A 145 -7.36 -10.03 33.14
C ALA A 145 -6.79 -8.62 32.97
N LEU A 146 -5.84 -8.44 32.04
CA LEU A 146 -5.28 -7.12 31.71
C LEU A 146 -6.33 -6.16 31.12
N ILE A 147 -7.24 -6.69 30.29
CA ILE A 147 -8.35 -5.92 29.70
C ILE A 147 -9.31 -5.42 30.79
N ILE A 148 -9.74 -6.33 31.68
CA ILE A 148 -10.66 -5.99 32.78
C ILE A 148 -10.03 -4.99 33.74
N TYR A 149 -8.79 -5.25 34.16
CA TYR A 149 -8.13 -4.42 35.18
C TYR A 149 -7.71 -3.05 34.64
N GLY A 150 -7.28 -2.97 33.38
CA GLY A 150 -6.85 -1.72 32.78
C GLY A 150 -7.95 -0.93 32.07
N LYS A 151 -9.21 -1.41 32.05
CA LYS A 151 -10.32 -0.83 31.24
C LYS A 151 -9.89 -0.57 29.78
N ILE A 152 -9.12 -1.49 29.23
CA ILE A 152 -8.32 -1.25 28.03
C ILE A 152 -9.14 -1.41 26.74
N LEU A 153 -10.17 -2.26 26.76
CA LEU A 153 -11.06 -2.49 25.61
C LEU A 153 -12.49 -2.07 25.96
N PRO A 154 -13.28 -1.62 24.95
CA PRO A 154 -14.70 -1.39 25.13
C PRO A 154 -15.40 -2.67 25.61
N LEU A 155 -16.10 -2.62 26.74
CA LEU A 155 -16.92 -3.73 27.26
C LEU A 155 -17.87 -4.36 26.21
N PRO A 156 -18.46 -3.61 25.26
CA PRO A 156 -19.27 -4.19 24.18
C PRO A 156 -18.53 -5.20 23.30
N TRP A 157 -17.21 -5.09 23.16
CA TRP A 157 -16.41 -6.06 22.41
C TRP A 157 -16.37 -7.44 23.08
N MET A 158 -16.65 -7.53 24.38
CA MET A 158 -16.64 -8.79 25.14
C MET A 158 -18.02 -9.49 25.15
N SER A 159 -18.97 -9.03 24.32
CA SER A 159 -20.29 -9.67 24.19
C SER A 159 -20.18 -11.12 23.70
N PHE A 160 -21.03 -12.00 24.24
CA PHE A 160 -21.18 -13.39 23.78
C PHE A 160 -21.61 -13.49 22.31
N GLY A 161 -22.15 -12.43 21.71
CA GLY A 161 -22.46 -12.38 20.28
C GLY A 161 -21.30 -11.95 19.39
N ASN A 162 -20.14 -11.59 19.96
CA ASN A 162 -19.06 -11.01 19.19
C ASN A 162 -18.22 -12.08 18.48
N ILE A 163 -18.50 -12.26 17.18
CA ILE A 163 -17.80 -13.21 16.31
C ILE A 163 -16.27 -13.06 16.31
N ARG A 164 -15.73 -11.88 16.68
CA ARG A 164 -14.29 -11.60 16.78
C ARG A 164 -13.57 -12.46 17.83
N ILE A 165 -14.29 -12.87 18.88
CA ILE A 165 -13.77 -13.69 19.99
C ILE A 165 -14.12 -15.17 19.75
N PHE A 166 -15.33 -15.46 19.28
CA PHE A 166 -15.79 -16.85 19.13
C PHE A 166 -15.19 -17.56 17.92
N SER A 167 -14.93 -16.86 16.80
CA SER A 167 -14.42 -17.51 15.59
C SER A 167 -13.03 -18.15 15.79
N PRO A 168 -12.02 -17.49 16.41
CA PRO A 168 -10.73 -18.14 16.68
C PRO A 168 -10.86 -19.36 17.59
N ILE A 169 -11.70 -19.29 18.62
CA ILE A 169 -11.93 -20.38 19.56
C ILE A 169 -12.56 -21.57 18.84
N LEU A 170 -13.60 -21.33 18.03
CA LEU A 170 -14.26 -22.37 17.24
C LEU A 170 -13.27 -23.03 16.28
N ILE A 171 -12.44 -22.24 15.59
CA ILE A 171 -11.40 -22.74 14.70
C ILE A 171 -10.42 -23.65 15.45
N ILE A 172 -9.95 -23.23 16.64
CA ILE A 172 -9.10 -24.07 17.49
C ILE A 172 -9.80 -25.39 17.80
N PHE A 173 -11.08 -25.36 18.20
CA PHE A 173 -11.85 -26.59 18.46
C PHE A 173 -11.95 -27.48 17.22
N VAL A 174 -12.17 -26.93 16.03
CA VAL A 174 -12.26 -27.68 14.78
C VAL A 174 -10.91 -28.29 14.40
N ILE A 175 -9.80 -27.54 14.54
CA ILE A 175 -8.43 -28.05 14.35
C ILE A 175 -8.19 -29.24 15.29
N VAL A 176 -8.51 -29.06 16.57
CA VAL A 176 -8.35 -30.07 17.60
C VAL A 176 -9.15 -31.32 17.23
N TYR A 177 -10.45 -31.15 16.99
CA TYR A 177 -11.34 -32.24 16.62
C TYR A 177 -10.86 -33.02 15.38
N THR A 178 -10.37 -32.30 14.37
CA THR A 178 -9.80 -32.89 13.15
C THR A 178 -8.61 -33.81 13.46
N PHE A 179 -7.76 -33.45 14.42
CA PHE A 179 -6.67 -34.32 14.85
C PHE A 179 -7.12 -35.53 15.67
N PHE A 180 -8.19 -35.40 16.46
CA PHE A 180 -8.73 -36.48 17.30
C PHE A 180 -9.60 -37.49 16.54
N ILE A 181 -10.31 -37.08 15.49
CA ILE A 181 -11.09 -38.01 14.67
C ILE A 181 -10.17 -38.98 13.91
N LYS A 182 -10.60 -40.24 13.87
CA LYS A 182 -10.06 -41.24 12.95
C LYS A 182 -10.61 -40.98 11.54
N MET A 183 -9.78 -40.47 10.66
CA MET A 183 -10.09 -40.27 9.24
C MET A 183 -8.86 -40.61 8.39
N PRO A 184 -9.04 -41.03 7.11
CA PRO A 184 -7.95 -41.23 6.18
C PRO A 184 -7.06 -39.98 6.03
N PRO A 185 -5.75 -40.12 5.80
CA PRO A 185 -4.83 -38.98 5.71
C PRO A 185 -5.23 -37.92 4.68
N TYR A 186 -5.78 -38.32 3.53
CA TYR A 186 -6.23 -37.40 2.49
C TYR A 186 -7.43 -36.55 2.93
N LEU A 187 -8.41 -37.14 3.64
CA LEU A 187 -9.52 -36.38 4.21
C LEU A 187 -9.03 -35.43 5.30
N LYS A 188 -8.06 -35.87 6.11
CA LYS A 188 -7.44 -35.01 7.12
C LYS A 188 -6.75 -33.80 6.48
N GLY A 189 -5.97 -34.03 5.42
CA GLY A 189 -5.38 -32.95 4.63
C GLY A 189 -6.42 -32.00 4.04
N LEU A 190 -7.49 -32.54 3.45
CA LEU A 190 -8.60 -31.74 2.91
C LEU A 190 -9.29 -30.91 3.99
N SER A 191 -9.55 -31.48 5.18
CA SER A 191 -10.12 -30.76 6.31
C SER A 191 -9.22 -29.60 6.77
N LEU A 192 -7.90 -29.81 6.81
CA LEU A 192 -6.95 -28.74 7.16
C LEU A 192 -6.98 -27.60 6.14
N ILE A 193 -7.05 -27.91 4.84
CA ILE A 193 -7.21 -26.89 3.77
C ILE A 193 -8.52 -26.12 3.96
N LEU A 194 -9.64 -26.82 4.19
CA LEU A 194 -10.94 -26.20 4.41
C LEU A 194 -10.94 -25.31 5.66
N ILE A 195 -10.28 -25.74 6.75
CA ILE A 195 -10.11 -24.92 7.96
C ILE A 195 -9.33 -23.64 7.63
N SER A 196 -8.22 -23.74 6.90
CA SER A 196 -7.47 -22.55 6.45
C SER A 196 -8.31 -21.62 5.57
N MET A 197 -9.20 -22.14 4.72
CA MET A 197 -10.13 -21.32 3.95
C MET A 197 -11.18 -20.62 4.84
N VAL A 198 -11.73 -21.34 5.82
CA VAL A 198 -12.71 -20.80 6.79
C VAL A 198 -12.06 -19.73 7.68
N GLU A 199 -10.80 -19.92 8.07
CA GLU A 199 -10.00 -18.93 8.82
C GLU A 199 -9.86 -17.58 8.10
N LEU A 200 -9.97 -17.56 6.76
CA LEU A 200 -9.92 -16.33 5.96
C LEU A 200 -11.28 -15.63 5.85
N LEU A 201 -12.40 -16.31 6.15
CA LEU A 201 -13.73 -15.70 6.06
C LEU A 201 -13.90 -14.47 6.95
N PRO A 202 -13.49 -14.46 8.25
CA PRO A 202 -13.56 -13.27 9.09
C PRO A 202 -12.85 -12.06 8.46
N LEU A 203 -11.69 -12.27 7.82
CA LEU A 203 -10.97 -11.22 7.12
C LEU A 203 -11.82 -10.67 5.97
N SER A 204 -12.42 -11.55 5.16
CA SER A 204 -13.27 -11.14 4.04
C SER A 204 -14.49 -10.31 4.48
N PHE A 205 -15.12 -10.64 5.62
CA PHE A 205 -16.28 -9.90 6.13
C PHE A 205 -15.94 -8.48 6.57
N SER A 206 -14.70 -8.22 7.02
CA SER A 206 -14.28 -6.88 7.44
C SER A 206 -14.03 -5.93 6.27
N PHE A 207 -13.71 -6.45 5.08
CA PHE A 207 -13.39 -5.63 3.90
C PHE A 207 -14.48 -5.65 2.82
N ASN A 208 -15.37 -6.65 2.81
CA ASN A 208 -16.39 -6.82 1.77
C ASN A 208 -17.83 -6.58 2.26
N ARG A 209 -18.05 -5.82 3.35
CA ARG A 209 -19.44 -5.40 3.63
C ARG A 209 -19.91 -4.55 2.45
N PRO A 210 -21.07 -4.86 1.84
CA PRO A 210 -21.68 -3.95 0.89
C PRO A 210 -22.04 -2.69 1.68
N CYS A 211 -21.15 -1.71 1.67
CA CYS A 211 -21.52 -0.37 2.02
C CYS A 211 -22.51 0.01 0.92
N SER A 212 -23.78 0.22 1.26
CA SER A 212 -24.59 1.12 0.46
C SER A 212 -23.79 2.42 0.48
N VAL A 213 -23.05 2.71 -0.59
CA VAL A 213 -22.42 4.00 -0.76
C VAL A 213 -23.55 4.97 -0.47
N PRO A 214 -23.45 5.81 0.58
CA PRO A 214 -24.51 6.76 0.86
C PRO A 214 -24.84 7.44 -0.46
N ASP A 215 -26.12 7.67 -0.75
CA ASP A 215 -26.57 8.37 -1.96
C ASP A 215 -26.20 9.87 -1.85
N LEU A 216 -24.90 10.10 -1.64
CA LEU A 216 -24.21 11.34 -1.78
C LEU A 216 -24.20 11.52 -3.29
N LYS A 217 -25.11 12.39 -3.74
CA LYS A 217 -25.11 12.90 -5.12
C LYS A 217 -23.82 13.67 -5.36
N TRP A 218 -22.74 12.93 -5.60
CA TRP A 218 -21.42 13.41 -5.96
C TRP A 218 -21.34 13.76 -7.45
N GLU A 219 -22.49 13.96 -8.13
CA GLU A 219 -22.57 14.53 -9.49
C GLU A 219 -21.73 15.82 -9.63
N TYR A 220 -21.50 16.53 -8.53
CA TYR A 220 -20.65 17.72 -8.45
C TYR A 220 -19.15 17.43 -8.42
N LEU A 221 -18.73 16.25 -7.94
CA LEU A 221 -17.33 15.82 -7.95
C LEU A 221 -17.00 14.90 -9.13
N SER A 222 -17.99 14.21 -9.70
CA SER A 222 -17.80 13.45 -10.94
C SER A 222 -17.37 14.42 -12.02
N GLN A 223 -16.11 14.30 -12.43
CA GLN A 223 -15.55 15.11 -13.50
C GLN A 223 -16.11 14.60 -14.84
N GLU A 224 -16.55 15.50 -15.72
CA GLU A 224 -16.64 15.15 -17.12
C GLU A 224 -15.22 14.76 -17.60
N LYS A 225 -15.11 13.74 -18.46
CA LYS A 225 -13.81 13.30 -19.02
C LYS A 225 -13.00 14.41 -19.69
N SER A 226 -13.64 15.54 -20.00
CA SER A 226 -13.06 16.75 -20.59
C SER A 226 -12.26 17.62 -19.61
N ASP A 227 -12.49 17.52 -18.28
CA ASP A 227 -11.86 18.38 -17.26
C ASP A 227 -10.76 17.60 -16.51
N LEU A 228 -9.60 17.42 -17.14
CA LEU A 228 -8.45 16.63 -16.61
C LEU A 228 -7.72 17.29 -15.41
N TYR A 229 -8.31 18.28 -14.77
CA TYR A 229 -7.74 18.93 -13.59
C TYR A 229 -7.86 18.04 -12.36
N ARG A 230 -7.00 18.29 -11.37
CA ARG A 230 -6.99 17.54 -10.13
C ARG A 230 -7.94 18.09 -9.08
N THR A 231 -8.41 17.17 -8.24
CA THR A 231 -9.09 17.47 -6.98
C THR A 231 -8.21 17.02 -5.82
N SER A 232 -8.08 17.83 -4.79
CA SER A 232 -7.45 17.45 -3.52
C SER A 232 -8.49 17.43 -2.40
N SER A 233 -8.39 16.50 -1.46
CA SER A 233 -9.37 16.34 -0.38
C SER A 233 -8.78 15.72 0.88
N ASP A 234 -9.35 16.09 2.03
CA ASP A 234 -9.14 15.44 3.33
C ASP A 234 -10.14 14.29 3.56
N ILE A 235 -11.07 14.06 2.62
CA ILE A 235 -12.10 13.03 2.71
C ILE A 235 -11.58 11.77 2.02
N GLY A 236 -11.01 10.85 2.80
CA GLY A 236 -10.76 9.44 2.46
C GLY A 236 -10.15 9.13 1.07
N LEU A 237 -8.84 8.85 1.03
CA LEU A 237 -8.01 8.63 -0.17
C LEU A 237 -8.57 7.66 -1.22
N ASN A 238 -9.34 6.64 -0.84
CA ASN A 238 -9.86 5.63 -1.78
C ASN A 238 -11.17 6.02 -2.46
N LEU A 239 -11.82 7.10 -2.03
CA LEU A 239 -13.07 7.56 -2.64
C LEU A 239 -12.85 8.05 -4.08
N TYR A 240 -11.68 8.63 -4.37
CA TYR A 240 -11.36 9.11 -5.72
C TYR A 240 -11.42 8.00 -6.77
N MET A 241 -11.01 6.77 -6.41
CA MET A 241 -11.06 5.63 -7.34
C MET A 241 -12.49 5.24 -7.67
N ILE A 242 -13.39 5.27 -6.68
CA ILE A 242 -14.81 4.94 -6.86
C ILE A 242 -15.48 5.97 -7.78
N PHE A 243 -15.14 7.24 -7.61
CA PHE A 243 -15.75 8.36 -8.35
C PHE A 243 -14.96 8.79 -9.60
N GLN A 244 -13.89 8.08 -9.95
CA GLN A 244 -13.00 8.39 -11.08
C GLN A 244 -12.49 9.84 -11.07
N ILE A 245 -12.15 10.36 -9.89
CA ILE A 245 -11.63 11.71 -9.70
C ILE A 245 -10.11 11.68 -9.85
N TYR A 246 -9.54 12.58 -10.64
CA TYR A 246 -8.09 12.74 -10.69
C TYR A 246 -7.59 13.41 -9.40
N SER A 247 -6.95 12.65 -8.51
CA SER A 247 -6.40 13.18 -7.26
C SER A 247 -4.91 13.53 -7.37
N THR A 248 -4.42 14.36 -6.45
CA THR A 248 -2.99 14.63 -6.25
C THR A 248 -2.26 13.46 -5.60
N ASP A 249 -2.98 12.52 -5.01
CA ASP A 249 -2.38 11.61 -4.03
C ASP A 249 -2.24 10.20 -4.63
N GLY A 250 -3.04 9.90 -5.66
CA GLY A 250 -3.14 8.59 -6.27
C GLY A 250 -3.52 7.53 -5.25
N TYR A 251 -2.90 6.35 -5.36
CA TYR A 251 -3.06 5.26 -4.40
C TYR A 251 -1.97 5.32 -3.32
N GLU A 252 -2.39 5.46 -2.06
CA GLU A 252 -1.56 5.65 -0.86
C GLU A 252 -0.37 4.66 -0.76
N GLY A 253 -0.52 3.44 -1.27
CA GLY A 253 0.51 2.40 -1.21
C GLY A 253 1.71 2.58 -2.16
N LEU A 254 1.59 3.40 -3.20
CA LEU A 254 2.55 3.41 -4.34
C LEU A 254 3.14 4.79 -4.64
N ILE A 255 3.26 5.67 -3.63
CA ILE A 255 3.82 7.01 -3.82
C ILE A 255 5.37 6.97 -3.73
N PRO A 256 6.11 7.41 -4.76
CA PRO A 256 7.57 7.50 -4.70
C PRO A 256 8.08 8.58 -3.74
N ASP A 257 9.25 8.37 -3.13
CA ASP A 257 9.84 9.31 -2.17
C ASP A 257 10.02 10.71 -2.76
N TYR A 258 10.43 10.84 -4.03
CA TYR A 258 10.58 12.15 -4.67
C TYR A 258 9.25 12.86 -4.91
N TYR A 259 8.14 12.13 -5.05
CA TYR A 259 6.82 12.75 -5.15
C TYR A 259 6.39 13.27 -3.79
N ILE A 260 6.48 12.45 -2.74
CA ILE A 260 6.17 12.87 -1.36
C ILE A 260 7.03 14.07 -0.96
N ILE A 261 8.35 13.98 -1.16
CA ILE A 261 9.28 15.06 -0.84
C ILE A 261 9.03 16.26 -1.76
N GLY A 262 8.62 16.05 -3.00
CA GLY A 262 8.31 17.10 -3.97
C GLY A 262 7.09 17.92 -3.59
N THR A 263 6.05 17.26 -3.08
CA THR A 263 4.77 17.89 -2.79
C THR A 263 4.65 18.41 -1.36
N LYS A 264 5.21 17.71 -0.36
CA LYS A 264 5.06 18.11 1.06
C LYS A 264 5.94 19.30 1.45
N PRO A 265 5.45 20.27 2.25
CA PRO A 265 6.24 21.41 2.73
C PRO A 265 7.36 21.00 3.69
N GLU A 266 7.13 20.05 4.60
CA GLU A 266 8.13 19.51 5.53
C GLU A 266 7.97 18.00 5.71
N ILE A 267 9.08 17.26 5.85
CA ILE A 267 9.05 15.84 6.23
C ILE A 267 9.82 15.68 7.54
N LYS A 268 9.09 15.44 8.63
CA LYS A 268 9.65 15.09 9.93
C LYS A 268 9.54 13.57 10.13
N GLY A 269 10.69 12.88 10.16
CA GLY A 269 10.75 11.44 10.45
C GLY A 269 10.55 10.52 9.25
N VAL A 270 10.13 9.28 9.51
CA VAL A 270 9.83 8.29 8.45
C VAL A 270 8.59 8.77 7.70
N PRO A 271 8.66 8.96 6.35
CA PRO A 271 7.52 9.45 5.60
C PRO A 271 6.37 8.45 5.73
N VAL A 272 5.30 8.88 6.40
CA VAL A 272 3.99 8.24 6.26
C VAL A 272 3.58 8.49 4.80
N ARG A 273 3.26 7.43 4.06
CA ARG A 273 2.87 7.51 2.64
C ARG A 273 1.43 7.97 2.44
N THR A 274 0.89 8.70 3.40
CA THR A 274 -0.36 9.44 3.28
C THR A 274 -0.07 10.84 2.75
N PHE A 275 -0.88 11.30 1.81
CA PHE A 275 -0.92 12.70 1.42
C PHE A 275 -2.12 13.34 2.13
N THR A 276 -1.93 14.51 2.74
CA THR A 276 -3.04 15.26 3.36
C THR A 276 -3.15 16.65 2.75
N LEU A 277 -4.32 17.30 2.87
CA LEU A 277 -4.52 18.68 2.38
C LEU A 277 -3.51 19.67 2.98
N GLU A 278 -3.09 19.47 4.23
CA GLU A 278 -2.06 20.28 4.90
C GLU A 278 -0.70 20.23 4.18
N ASP A 279 -0.48 19.21 3.35
CA ASP A 279 0.74 19.05 2.58
C ASP A 279 0.75 19.84 1.27
N LEU A 280 -0.37 20.43 0.84
CA LEU A 280 -0.47 21.07 -0.47
C LEU A 280 -0.33 22.60 -0.38
N SER A 281 0.86 23.11 -0.74
CA SER A 281 1.07 24.56 -0.91
C SER A 281 0.53 25.06 -2.26
N TYR A 282 0.15 26.34 -2.35
CA TYR A 282 -0.35 26.91 -3.60
C TYR A 282 0.60 26.73 -4.81
N PRO A 283 1.92 26.97 -4.72
CA PRO A 283 2.82 26.76 -5.86
C PRO A 283 2.78 25.32 -6.40
N VAL A 284 2.67 24.33 -5.51
CA VAL A 284 2.55 22.91 -5.88
C VAL A 284 1.16 22.63 -6.44
N ALA A 285 0.10 23.15 -5.83
CA ALA A 285 -1.28 23.03 -6.32
C ALA A 285 -1.44 23.58 -7.74
N ARG A 286 -0.84 24.75 -8.00
CA ARG A 286 -0.79 25.39 -9.31
C ARG A 286 -0.09 24.51 -10.34
N LEU A 287 1.10 23.98 -10.01
CA LEU A 287 1.84 23.08 -10.91
C LEU A 287 1.09 21.78 -11.20
N LEU A 288 0.41 21.22 -10.20
CA LEU A 288 -0.35 19.98 -10.31
C LEU A 288 -1.75 20.15 -10.92
N GLY A 289 -2.15 21.38 -11.27
CA GLY A 289 -3.46 21.65 -11.85
C GLY A 289 -4.61 21.33 -10.89
N VAL A 290 -4.46 21.62 -9.60
CA VAL A 290 -5.48 21.34 -8.58
C VAL A 290 -6.58 22.39 -8.63
N LYS A 291 -7.58 22.17 -9.47
CA LYS A 291 -8.69 23.11 -9.68
C LYS A 291 -9.74 23.04 -8.58
N ARG A 292 -9.88 21.89 -7.89
CA ARG A 292 -10.88 21.71 -6.83
C ARG A 292 -10.26 21.24 -5.52
N ILE A 293 -10.74 21.80 -4.41
CA ILE A 293 -10.46 21.30 -3.06
C ILE A 293 -11.77 20.93 -2.39
N VAL A 294 -11.84 19.72 -1.85
CA VAL A 294 -12.99 19.23 -1.08
C VAL A 294 -12.52 19.04 0.34
N SER A 295 -13.01 19.84 1.28
CA SER A 295 -12.50 19.81 2.65
C SER A 295 -13.62 19.74 3.68
N SER A 296 -13.45 18.87 4.66
CA SER A 296 -14.23 18.84 5.90
C SER A 296 -13.72 19.83 6.96
N ASN A 297 -12.50 20.35 6.78
CA ASN A 297 -11.88 21.34 7.65
C ASN A 297 -11.12 22.41 6.83
N ALA A 298 -11.83 23.47 6.45
CA ALA A 298 -11.27 24.53 5.60
C ALA A 298 -10.04 25.25 6.22
N GLU A 299 -9.86 25.22 7.54
CA GLU A 299 -8.72 25.85 8.22
C GLU A 299 -7.38 25.19 7.87
N GLN A 300 -7.39 23.95 7.35
CA GLN A 300 -6.18 23.22 6.95
C GLN A 300 -5.65 23.61 5.56
N ILE A 301 -6.43 24.37 4.78
CA ILE A 301 -6.07 24.72 3.40
C ILE A 301 -4.97 25.79 3.41
N LYS A 302 -3.82 25.48 2.80
CA LYS A 302 -2.66 26.39 2.68
C LYS A 302 -2.62 27.19 1.38
N ILE A 303 -3.78 27.40 0.76
CA ILE A 303 -3.92 28.24 -0.43
C ILE A 303 -4.42 29.62 0.00
N PRO A 304 -3.86 30.73 -0.53
CA PRO A 304 -4.33 32.07 -0.21
C PRO A 304 -5.83 32.25 -0.47
N GLU A 305 -6.54 32.92 0.45
CA GLU A 305 -7.99 33.08 0.39
C GLU A 305 -8.45 33.77 -0.89
N GLU A 306 -7.67 34.70 -1.44
CA GLU A 306 -7.96 35.42 -2.68
C GLU A 306 -7.96 34.52 -3.93
N LEU A 307 -7.34 33.34 -3.84
CA LEU A 307 -7.28 32.33 -4.90
C LEU A 307 -8.30 31.21 -4.71
N LEU A 308 -9.01 31.19 -3.57
CA LEU A 308 -10.03 30.20 -3.23
C LEU A 308 -11.43 30.77 -3.44
N TYR A 309 -12.19 30.14 -4.32
CA TYR A 309 -13.61 30.45 -4.48
C TYR A 309 -14.46 29.33 -3.89
N LYS A 310 -15.23 29.64 -2.84
CA LYS A 310 -16.19 28.68 -2.27
C LYS A 310 -17.30 28.43 -3.29
N VAL A 311 -17.34 27.20 -3.82
CA VAL A 311 -18.35 26.78 -4.79
C VAL A 311 -19.63 26.36 -4.07
N LYS A 312 -19.50 25.53 -3.03
CA LYS A 312 -20.65 24.93 -2.33
C LYS A 312 -20.28 24.42 -0.94
N GLU A 313 -21.27 24.37 -0.07
CA GLU A 313 -21.20 23.67 1.23
C GLU A 313 -22.30 22.61 1.29
N VAL A 314 -21.94 21.41 1.77
CA VAL A 314 -22.84 20.25 1.93
C VAL A 314 -22.56 19.61 3.28
N GLY A 315 -23.35 19.97 4.30
CA GLY A 315 -23.12 19.51 5.67
C GLY A 315 -21.79 20.05 6.19
N VAL A 316 -20.90 19.17 6.66
CA VAL A 316 -19.55 19.54 7.14
C VAL A 316 -18.52 19.70 6.00
N ILE A 317 -18.90 19.45 4.76
CA ILE A 317 -17.99 19.45 3.61
C ILE A 317 -18.14 20.76 2.84
N THR A 318 -17.02 21.40 2.53
CA THR A 318 -16.95 22.57 1.66
C THR A 318 -16.13 22.27 0.41
N ILE A 319 -16.64 22.70 -0.74
CA ILE A 319 -15.98 22.59 -2.04
C ILE A 319 -15.48 23.97 -2.47
N PHE A 320 -14.19 24.07 -2.76
CA PHE A 320 -13.52 25.25 -3.26
C PHE A 320 -12.99 25.03 -4.67
N GLU A 321 -12.99 26.09 -5.47
CA GLU A 321 -12.28 26.17 -6.74
C GLU A 321 -11.02 27.03 -6.57
N VAL A 322 -9.89 26.55 -7.09
CA VAL A 322 -8.60 27.25 -7.03
C VAL A 322 -8.36 27.96 -8.36
N ARG A 323 -8.08 29.26 -8.30
CA ARG A 323 -7.77 30.09 -9.48
C ARG A 323 -6.28 30.00 -9.85
N ASP A 324 -5.97 30.37 -11.11
CA ASP A 324 -4.60 30.44 -11.65
C ASP A 324 -3.81 29.12 -11.46
N VAL A 325 -4.46 28.00 -11.78
CA VAL A 325 -3.81 26.69 -11.85
C VAL A 325 -3.40 26.36 -13.28
N LEU A 326 -2.29 25.62 -13.45
CA LEU A 326 -1.84 25.19 -14.77
C LEU A 326 -2.69 24.04 -15.29
N GLU A 327 -2.75 23.91 -16.62
CA GLU A 327 -3.29 22.70 -17.25
C GLU A 327 -2.41 21.49 -16.92
N ARG A 328 -2.99 20.29 -17.01
CA ARG A 328 -2.26 19.05 -16.74
C ARG A 328 -1.11 18.82 -17.72
N VAL A 329 -1.23 19.35 -18.93
CA VAL A 329 -0.18 19.38 -19.94
C VAL A 329 0.05 20.82 -20.38
N PHE A 330 1.31 21.25 -20.51
CA PHE A 330 1.64 22.60 -20.94
C PHE A 330 3.03 22.66 -21.58
N VAL A 331 3.31 23.74 -22.34
CA VAL A 331 4.57 23.95 -23.05
C VAL A 331 5.39 25.03 -22.35
N VAL A 332 6.70 24.80 -22.21
CA VAL A 332 7.65 25.75 -21.61
C VAL A 332 8.89 25.86 -22.49
N GLY A 333 9.22 27.06 -22.95
CA GLY A 333 10.27 27.25 -23.96
C GLY A 333 11.70 27.09 -23.46
N SER A 334 11.94 27.25 -22.16
CA SER A 334 13.28 27.25 -21.59
C SER A 334 13.46 26.18 -20.51
N SER A 335 14.71 25.86 -20.19
CA SER A 335 15.06 25.03 -19.04
C SER A 335 16.01 25.77 -18.10
N LYS A 336 15.93 25.42 -16.82
CA LYS A 336 16.91 25.78 -15.80
C LYS A 336 17.51 24.49 -15.26
N LEU A 337 18.82 24.35 -15.42
CA LEU A 337 19.57 23.22 -14.90
C LEU A 337 19.61 23.32 -13.37
N VAL A 338 19.25 22.23 -12.69
CA VAL A 338 19.39 22.05 -11.24
C VAL A 338 20.36 20.92 -10.94
N SER A 339 20.94 20.91 -9.76
CA SER A 339 21.92 19.90 -9.35
C SER A 339 21.28 18.56 -9.05
N ASN A 340 20.03 18.57 -8.56
CA ASN A 340 19.26 17.37 -8.24
C ASN A 340 17.75 17.68 -8.11
N TRP A 341 16.92 16.64 -8.11
CA TRP A 341 15.47 16.76 -7.98
C TRP A 341 14.97 17.43 -6.68
N LYS A 342 15.75 17.41 -5.59
CA LYS A 342 15.34 18.07 -4.33
C LYS A 342 15.43 19.58 -4.48
N GLU A 343 16.51 20.07 -5.09
CA GLU A 343 16.67 21.49 -5.41
C GLU A 343 15.51 22.00 -6.28
N ALA A 344 15.15 21.24 -7.33
CA ALA A 344 14.00 21.59 -8.16
C ALA A 344 12.68 21.64 -7.37
N SER A 345 12.47 20.69 -6.46
CA SER A 345 11.29 20.65 -5.60
C SER A 345 11.23 21.82 -4.63
N GLU A 346 12.36 22.18 -4.02
CA GLU A 346 12.47 23.33 -3.10
C GLU A 346 12.19 24.65 -3.83
N LEU A 347 12.72 24.83 -5.04
CA LEU A 347 12.44 26.00 -5.87
C LEU A 347 10.94 26.17 -6.14
N ILE A 348 10.22 25.10 -6.51
CA ILE A 348 8.77 25.15 -6.70
C ILE A 348 8.05 25.52 -5.41
N LYS A 349 8.37 24.87 -4.29
CA LYS A 349 7.73 25.18 -3.00
C LYS A 349 7.94 26.64 -2.57
N ASN A 350 9.10 27.20 -2.93
CA ASN A 350 9.45 28.59 -2.67
C ASN A 350 8.87 29.58 -3.70
N GLY A 351 7.94 29.14 -4.56
CA GLY A 351 7.18 30.01 -5.46
C GLY A 351 7.79 30.23 -6.84
N TYR A 352 8.75 29.40 -7.28
CA TYR A 352 9.26 29.47 -8.65
C TYR A 352 8.12 29.27 -9.67
N ASN A 353 8.01 30.16 -10.65
CA ASN A 353 6.99 30.09 -11.69
C ASN A 353 7.35 29.01 -12.72
N PRO A 354 6.57 27.92 -12.85
CA PRO A 354 6.91 26.82 -13.76
C PRO A 354 7.01 27.23 -15.24
N LEU A 355 6.31 28.30 -15.64
CA LEU A 355 6.28 28.78 -17.02
C LEU A 355 7.53 29.57 -17.43
N GLU A 356 8.37 30.01 -16.48
CA GLU A 356 9.62 30.71 -16.79
C GLU A 356 10.69 29.76 -17.34
N GLY A 357 10.68 28.50 -16.89
CA GLY A 357 11.61 27.48 -17.32
C GLY A 357 11.40 26.14 -16.62
N VAL A 358 11.58 25.04 -17.33
CA VAL A 358 11.49 23.70 -16.72
C VAL A 358 12.74 23.44 -15.89
N LEU A 359 12.55 23.12 -14.62
CA LEU A 359 13.64 22.70 -13.73
C LEU A 359 14.00 21.25 -14.03
N ILE A 360 15.19 21.00 -14.58
CA ILE A 360 15.66 19.66 -14.97
C ILE A 360 17.08 19.39 -14.50
N GLU A 361 17.40 18.13 -14.20
CA GLU A 361 18.73 17.69 -13.75
C GLU A 361 19.71 17.49 -14.92
N GLU A 362 19.19 17.45 -16.14
CA GLU A 362 19.95 17.13 -17.35
C GLU A 362 20.14 18.36 -18.22
N ASN A 363 21.31 18.50 -18.86
CA ASN A 363 21.63 19.63 -19.72
C ASN A 363 21.01 19.46 -21.12
N VAL A 364 19.67 19.44 -21.17
CA VAL A 364 18.89 19.54 -22.40
C VAL A 364 18.48 21.00 -22.57
N ARG A 365 18.76 21.59 -23.72
CA ARG A 365 18.46 23.00 -24.01
C ARG A 365 17.47 23.09 -25.14
N CYS A 366 16.40 23.83 -24.90
CA CYS A 366 15.45 24.26 -25.90
C CYS A 366 15.52 25.79 -26.07
N SER A 367 15.10 26.25 -27.25
CA SER A 367 15.35 27.61 -27.75
C SER A 367 14.14 28.52 -27.56
N GLY A 368 13.49 28.52 -26.40
CA GLY A 368 12.44 29.48 -26.09
C GLY A 368 11.12 29.30 -26.86
N GLY A 369 10.89 28.12 -27.46
CA GLY A 369 9.67 27.86 -28.21
C GLY A 369 8.41 28.04 -27.34
N GLN A 370 7.34 28.54 -27.94
CA GLN A 370 6.05 28.74 -27.28
C GLN A 370 5.01 27.88 -27.98
N GLY A 371 3.98 27.47 -27.25
CA GLY A 371 3.04 26.52 -27.82
C GLY A 371 1.87 26.22 -26.92
N SER A 372 1.03 25.33 -27.42
CA SER A 372 -0.10 24.77 -26.68
C SER A 372 -0.06 23.26 -26.77
N ALA A 373 -0.63 22.60 -25.77
CA ALA A 373 -0.73 21.16 -25.73
C ALA A 373 -2.11 20.77 -25.22
N ARG A 374 -2.64 19.66 -25.73
CA ARG A 374 -3.90 19.09 -25.27
C ARG A 374 -3.76 17.59 -25.14
N ILE A 375 -4.29 17.03 -24.06
CA ILE A 375 -4.41 15.58 -23.92
C ILE A 375 -5.60 15.13 -24.76
N VAL A 376 -5.36 14.25 -25.73
CA VAL A 376 -6.40 13.65 -26.59
C VAL A 376 -6.95 12.39 -25.96
N GLU A 377 -6.08 11.64 -25.28
CA GLU A 377 -6.45 10.40 -24.60
C GLU A 377 -5.67 10.25 -23.29
N TYR A 378 -6.40 9.91 -22.22
CA TYR A 378 -5.83 9.70 -20.90
C TYR A 378 -6.27 8.34 -20.34
N ARG A 379 -5.33 7.40 -20.25
CA ARG A 379 -5.48 6.08 -19.62
C ARG A 379 -4.34 5.83 -18.63
N ASP A 380 -4.52 4.85 -17.75
CA ASP A 380 -3.54 4.54 -16.70
C ASP A 380 -2.15 4.17 -17.26
N GLU A 381 -2.11 3.45 -18.38
CA GLU A 381 -0.86 2.99 -19.01
C GLU A 381 -0.46 3.80 -20.25
N GLU A 382 -1.30 4.73 -20.72
CA GLU A 382 -1.07 5.49 -21.95
C GLU A 382 -1.69 6.88 -21.89
N VAL A 383 -0.90 7.90 -22.26
CA VAL A 383 -1.37 9.29 -22.42
C VAL A 383 -0.94 9.79 -23.78
N ILE A 384 -1.90 10.23 -24.59
CA ILE A 384 -1.67 10.81 -25.92
C ILE A 384 -1.92 12.31 -25.84
N VAL A 385 -0.92 13.07 -26.26
CA VAL A 385 -0.93 14.53 -26.29
C VAL A 385 -0.70 14.98 -27.73
N GLU A 386 -1.51 15.93 -28.17
CA GLU A 386 -1.19 16.74 -29.35
C GLU A 386 -0.63 18.07 -28.87
N THR A 387 0.47 18.50 -29.50
CA THR A 387 1.12 19.77 -29.16
C THR A 387 1.49 20.52 -30.42
N HIS A 388 1.40 21.84 -30.36
CA HIS A 388 1.86 22.76 -31.39
C HIS A 388 2.88 23.72 -30.78
N VAL A 389 4.09 23.76 -31.34
CA VAL A 389 5.21 24.57 -30.85
C VAL A 389 5.75 25.45 -31.97
N GLU A 390 5.91 26.73 -31.69
CA GLU A 390 6.47 27.73 -32.58
C GLU A 390 7.69 28.43 -31.96
N GLY A 391 8.60 28.92 -32.81
CA GLY A 391 9.73 29.75 -32.36
C GLY A 391 10.94 28.95 -31.85
N GLY A 392 10.93 27.63 -31.97
CA GLY A 392 12.06 26.75 -31.65
C GLY A 392 11.67 25.54 -30.80
N CYS A 393 12.68 24.79 -30.33
CA CYS A 393 12.50 23.73 -29.34
C CYS A 393 11.83 24.27 -28.08
N ALA A 394 10.95 23.48 -27.47
CA ALA A 394 10.33 23.72 -26.18
C ALA A 394 10.20 22.40 -25.40
N PHE A 395 9.83 22.47 -24.13
CA PHE A 395 9.50 21.30 -23.32
C PHE A 395 8.00 21.14 -23.22
N LEU A 396 7.50 19.96 -23.56
CA LEU A 396 6.17 19.53 -23.18
C LEU A 396 6.23 18.95 -21.76
N VAL A 397 5.58 19.61 -20.82
CA VAL A 397 5.44 19.15 -19.44
C VAL A 397 4.11 18.44 -19.29
N LEU A 398 4.15 17.22 -18.76
CA LEU A 398 2.96 16.49 -18.32
C LEU A 398 3.04 16.36 -16.80
N SER A 399 2.08 16.99 -16.11
CA SER A 399 1.99 17.12 -14.66
C SER A 399 1.68 15.80 -13.94
N ASP A 400 2.04 14.66 -14.50
CA ASP A 400 1.95 13.36 -13.83
C ASP A 400 3.30 12.97 -13.22
N THR A 401 3.24 12.17 -12.17
CA THR A 401 4.42 11.68 -11.46
C THR A 401 5.43 11.03 -12.41
N TYR A 402 6.65 11.54 -12.39
CA TYR A 402 7.78 10.87 -13.04
C TYR A 402 7.97 9.51 -12.39
N TYR A 403 8.03 8.43 -13.17
CA TYR A 403 8.31 7.11 -12.64
C TYR A 403 9.12 6.28 -13.66
N PRO A 404 10.11 5.49 -13.23
CA PRO A 404 10.83 4.61 -14.15
C PRO A 404 9.87 3.67 -14.88
N GLY A 405 10.17 3.33 -16.14
CA GLY A 405 9.32 2.45 -16.96
C GLY A 405 8.35 3.18 -17.88
N TRP A 406 8.09 4.48 -17.67
CA TRP A 406 7.46 5.31 -18.70
C TRP A 406 8.43 5.55 -19.86
N LYS A 407 7.91 5.37 -21.08
CA LYS A 407 8.54 5.76 -22.34
C LYS A 407 7.72 6.86 -22.99
N VAL A 408 8.36 7.69 -23.81
CA VAL A 408 7.68 8.71 -24.60
C VAL A 408 8.08 8.57 -26.05
N TYR A 409 7.11 8.73 -26.94
CA TYR A 409 7.31 8.71 -28.39
C TYR A 409 6.81 10.02 -28.98
N VAL A 410 7.66 10.73 -29.70
CA VAL A 410 7.30 11.94 -30.44
C VAL A 410 7.26 11.56 -31.93
N ASP A 411 6.07 11.61 -32.52
CA ASP A 411 5.80 11.15 -33.90
C ASP A 411 6.33 9.73 -34.17
N GLY A 412 6.17 8.85 -33.18
CA GLY A 412 6.59 7.46 -33.24
C GLY A 412 8.07 7.19 -32.93
N LYS A 413 8.90 8.24 -32.77
CA LYS A 413 10.31 8.09 -32.37
C LYS A 413 10.44 8.15 -30.86
N GLU A 414 11.17 7.21 -30.26
CA GLU A 414 11.38 7.17 -28.81
C GLU A 414 12.26 8.33 -28.38
N GLU A 415 11.76 9.14 -27.44
CA GLU A 415 12.47 10.27 -26.85
C GLU A 415 12.72 10.01 -25.36
N LYS A 416 13.61 10.81 -24.77
CA LYS A 416 13.94 10.67 -23.35
C LYS A 416 12.90 11.36 -22.47
N VAL A 417 12.34 10.61 -21.52
CA VAL A 417 11.52 11.19 -20.43
C VAL A 417 12.44 11.87 -19.42
N LEU A 418 12.29 13.19 -19.27
CA LEU A 418 13.01 14.00 -18.30
C LEU A 418 12.21 14.10 -17.00
N ARG A 419 12.92 14.16 -15.86
CA ARG A 419 12.32 14.53 -14.57
C ARG A 419 12.29 16.04 -14.45
N ALA A 420 11.08 16.59 -14.48
CA ALA A 420 10.81 18.01 -14.38
C ALA A 420 10.32 18.37 -12.97
N TYR A 421 10.79 19.50 -12.46
CA TYR A 421 10.41 20.07 -11.15
C TYR A 421 10.63 19.10 -9.97
N GLY A 422 11.47 18.08 -10.19
CA GLY A 422 11.84 17.07 -9.21
C GLY A 422 10.90 15.86 -9.11
N PHE A 423 9.68 15.92 -9.63
CA PHE A 423 8.71 14.83 -9.43
C PHE A 423 7.68 14.62 -10.54
N ILE A 424 7.60 15.48 -11.55
CA ILE A 424 6.76 15.27 -12.75
C ILE A 424 7.61 15.05 -14.00
N ARG A 425 6.99 14.80 -15.15
CA ARG A 425 7.69 14.43 -16.38
C ARG A 425 7.63 15.51 -17.46
N ALA A 426 8.69 15.60 -18.24
CA ALA A 426 8.75 16.44 -19.43
C ALA A 426 9.48 15.74 -20.58
N VAL A 427 9.31 16.24 -21.79
CA VAL A 427 10.02 15.79 -22.99
C VAL A 427 10.33 17.00 -23.88
N PRO A 428 11.53 17.11 -24.47
CA PRO A 428 11.81 18.14 -25.47
C PRO A 428 11.01 17.87 -26.75
N ILE A 429 10.48 18.94 -27.34
CA ILE A 429 9.70 18.93 -28.57
C ILE A 429 10.27 20.01 -29.48
N GLU A 430 10.51 19.67 -30.74
CA GLU A 430 10.99 20.61 -31.74
C GLU A 430 9.86 21.54 -32.23
N ASN A 431 10.20 22.50 -33.08
CA ASN A 431 9.22 23.41 -33.67
C ASN A 431 8.29 22.65 -34.66
N GLY A 432 6.98 22.71 -34.44
CA GLY A 432 5.95 22.12 -35.30
C GLY A 432 4.77 21.55 -34.53
N GLU A 433 3.90 20.85 -35.26
CA GLU A 433 2.84 20.00 -34.70
C GLU A 433 3.39 18.60 -34.43
N HIS A 434 3.13 18.07 -33.24
CA HIS A 434 3.63 16.77 -32.83
C HIS A 434 2.57 15.96 -32.09
N ASN A 435 2.56 14.65 -32.35
CA ASN A 435 1.84 13.68 -31.55
C ASN A 435 2.80 13.04 -30.54
N VAL A 436 2.55 13.29 -29.26
CA VAL A 436 3.39 12.81 -28.16
C VAL A 436 2.64 11.73 -27.39
N ARG A 437 3.23 10.54 -27.33
CA ARG A 437 2.62 9.38 -26.70
C ARG A 437 3.47 8.87 -25.55
N PHE A 438 2.97 9.02 -24.33
CA PHE A 438 3.55 8.42 -23.14
C PHE A 438 2.96 7.03 -22.92
N VAL A 439 3.81 6.02 -22.73
CA VAL A 439 3.36 4.63 -22.50
C VAL A 439 4.13 4.01 -21.35
N PHE A 440 3.43 3.36 -20.43
CA PHE A 440 4.05 2.64 -19.33
C PHE A 440 4.50 1.25 -19.81
N LYS A 441 5.82 1.08 -20.02
CA LYS A 441 6.45 -0.16 -20.47
C LYS A 441 7.66 -0.52 -19.58
N PRO A 442 7.43 -0.86 -18.30
CA PRO A 442 8.50 -1.21 -17.38
C PRO A 442 9.22 -2.49 -17.80
N TRP A 443 10.55 -2.44 -17.86
CA TRP A 443 11.38 -3.57 -18.31
C TRP A 443 11.37 -4.75 -17.32
N TRP A 444 11.00 -4.53 -16.05
CA TRP A 444 11.03 -5.56 -15.00
C TRP A 444 9.81 -6.48 -14.97
N ILE A 445 8.70 -6.14 -15.64
CA ILE A 445 7.50 -7.01 -15.66
C ILE A 445 7.83 -8.34 -16.34
N LEU A 446 8.52 -8.32 -17.48
CA LEU A 446 8.80 -9.52 -18.26
C LEU A 446 9.75 -10.49 -17.51
N PRO A 447 10.93 -10.06 -16.99
CA PRO A 447 11.77 -10.93 -16.16
C PRO A 447 11.05 -11.46 -14.91
N GLY A 448 10.23 -10.62 -14.25
CA GLY A 448 9.43 -11.05 -13.10
C GLY A 448 8.46 -12.16 -13.47
N GLY A 449 7.73 -12.02 -14.57
CA GLY A 449 6.83 -13.04 -15.09
C GLY A 449 7.54 -14.34 -15.46
N ILE A 450 8.71 -14.27 -16.10
CA ILE A 450 9.54 -15.44 -16.43
C ILE A 450 9.99 -16.17 -15.16
N LEU A 451 10.50 -15.44 -14.15
CA LEU A 451 10.94 -16.03 -12.88
C LEU A 451 9.78 -16.69 -12.12
N SER A 452 8.61 -16.05 -12.08
CA SER A 452 7.40 -16.65 -11.52
C SER A 452 7.00 -17.93 -12.27
N GLY A 453 7.06 -17.92 -13.60
CA GLY A 453 6.80 -19.10 -14.44
C GLY A 453 7.76 -20.26 -14.16
N ILE A 454 9.07 -19.97 -14.06
CA ILE A 454 10.09 -20.97 -13.68
C ILE A 454 9.81 -21.53 -12.28
N GLY A 455 9.43 -20.68 -11.33
CA GLY A 455 9.08 -21.11 -9.97
C GLY A 455 7.90 -22.08 -9.95
N ILE A 456 6.81 -21.73 -10.66
CA ILE A 456 5.62 -22.58 -10.79
C ILE A 456 5.97 -23.91 -11.46
N LEU A 457 6.72 -23.88 -12.56
CA LEU A 457 7.15 -25.07 -13.27
C LEU A 457 8.02 -25.96 -12.37
N GLY A 458 8.95 -25.36 -11.62
CA GLY A 458 9.78 -26.06 -10.64
C GLY A 458 8.95 -26.76 -9.58
N CYS A 459 7.91 -26.11 -9.04
CA CYS A 459 6.97 -26.73 -8.10
C CYS A 459 6.24 -27.93 -8.73
N PHE A 460 5.75 -27.82 -9.96
CA PHE A 460 5.09 -28.94 -10.65
C PHE A 460 6.05 -30.11 -10.88
N ILE A 461 7.28 -29.84 -11.32
CA ILE A 461 8.30 -30.88 -11.53
C ILE A 461 8.59 -31.62 -10.23
N LEU A 462 8.74 -30.90 -9.11
CA LEU A 462 8.99 -31.51 -7.80
C LEU A 462 7.81 -32.38 -7.33
N ILE A 463 6.57 -31.93 -7.56
CA ILE A 463 5.37 -32.71 -7.24
C ILE A 463 5.32 -33.99 -8.07
N ILE A 464 5.53 -33.89 -9.39
CA ILE A 464 5.53 -35.05 -10.28
C ILE A 464 6.63 -36.04 -9.88
N PHE A 465 7.83 -35.55 -9.59
CA PHE A 465 8.94 -36.39 -9.15
C PHE A 465 8.65 -37.14 -7.85
N ASP A 466 8.02 -36.48 -6.86
CA ASP A 466 7.60 -37.14 -5.61
C ASP A 466 6.51 -38.20 -5.84
N LEU A 467 5.53 -37.91 -6.70
CA LEU A 467 4.48 -38.86 -7.06
C LEU A 467 5.06 -40.09 -7.78
N MET A 468 5.99 -39.89 -8.72
CA MET A 468 6.67 -40.97 -9.42
C MET A 468 7.50 -41.83 -8.48
N LYS A 469 8.22 -41.21 -7.54
CA LYS A 469 9.01 -41.93 -6.53
C LYS A 469 8.16 -42.78 -5.60
N LYS A 470 6.91 -42.39 -5.33
CA LYS A 470 5.96 -43.19 -4.53
C LYS A 470 5.30 -44.32 -5.32
N SER A 471 5.31 -44.24 -6.66
CA SER A 471 4.75 -45.27 -7.55
C SER A 471 5.74 -46.38 -7.92
N LEU A 472 7.03 -46.14 -7.68
CA LEU A 472 8.14 -47.09 -7.78
C LEU A 472 8.42 -47.70 -6.40
#